data_AF-A0A8T2RAJ8-F1
#
_entry.id   AF-A0A8T2RAJ8-F1
#
_cell.length_a   1.000
_cell.length_b   1.000
_cell.length_c   1.000
_cell.angle_alpha   90.00
_cell.angle_beta   90.00
_cell.angle_gamma   90.00
#
_symmetry.space_group_name_H-M   'P 1'
#
loop_
_entity.id
_entity.type
_entity.pdbx_description
1 polymer ?
#
loop_
_entity_poly.entity_id
_entity_poly.type
_entity_poly.pdbx_seq_one_letter_code
_entity_poly.pdbx_strand_id
1 'polypeptide(L)'
;MRIHQIYIQIWTAAFVGCMVLDAAASSGEFARNGAIRENGKLGDHDAADISFLLRQPWNQQSNHRMSYYPAIFIFGDSLSDVGNNNNLVTLAKATRLPYGRDFPGGKPTGRFTEYIGLPTPPPFLSAGNNILQGVCFASGSAGILNSSGNIYGEHIPLTKQVTYFANVRQELQARLGEEGTKDLLGKSLFYFNFGSNDYVTNYFLTNGRVPSLLQAQYTPSQFQDLLLSNFALRIEELYAMGARKMAIFGLSALGCLPFQRLIRNGSPTTCVESINEIVRSYNVALLNHVHALQAAHPDAVFTYLDSYRLIDSIIRQPSAYGLENVYAGCCGSGRFNGLPTCSVPRSYNVCEDASKYLFWDFVHPTSKIYKLATAKFWTGSYPDAIPYNLRELALAS
;
A
#
# COMPACT_ATOMS: atom_id res chain seq x y z
N MET A 1 18.18 -27.09 -22.00
CA MET A 1 17.04 -26.69 -21.14
C MET A 1 17.14 -27.31 -19.73
N ARG A 2 18.19 -27.00 -18.94
CA ARG A 2 18.33 -27.49 -17.53
C ARG A 2 18.92 -26.48 -16.52
N ILE A 3 19.41 -25.32 -16.96
CA ILE A 3 20.19 -24.39 -16.11
C ILE A 3 19.29 -23.46 -15.26
N HIS A 4 18.10 -23.07 -15.74
CA HIS A 4 17.19 -22.16 -15.02
C HIS A 4 16.60 -22.72 -13.72
N GLN A 5 16.58 -24.04 -13.48
CA GLN A 5 15.94 -24.59 -12.27
C GLN A 5 16.81 -24.45 -11.02
N ILE A 6 18.14 -24.39 -11.16
CA ILE A 6 19.08 -24.27 -10.03
C ILE A 6 19.04 -22.86 -9.42
N TYR A 7 18.79 -21.83 -10.23
CA TYR A 7 18.71 -20.44 -9.80
C TYR A 7 17.60 -20.14 -8.79
N ILE A 8 16.54 -20.96 -8.69
CA ILE A 8 15.46 -20.71 -7.72
C ILE A 8 15.80 -21.29 -6.32
N GLN A 9 16.58 -22.37 -6.25
CA GLN A 9 16.91 -23.01 -4.96
C GLN A 9 18.16 -22.43 -4.27
N ILE A 10 19.09 -21.81 -5.01
CA ILE A 10 20.29 -21.19 -4.42
C ILE A 10 19.98 -19.84 -3.76
N TRP A 11 18.96 -19.11 -4.24
CA TRP A 11 18.72 -17.72 -3.81
C TRP A 11 18.19 -17.55 -2.39
N THR A 12 17.56 -18.55 -1.79
CA THR A 12 17.19 -18.55 -0.35
C THR A 12 18.37 -18.78 0.58
N ALA A 13 19.53 -19.27 0.08
CA ALA A 13 20.72 -19.57 0.88
C ALA A 13 21.88 -18.58 0.65
N ALA A 14 22.11 -18.15 -0.60
CA ALA A 14 23.29 -17.36 -0.96
C ALA A 14 23.28 -15.89 -0.48
N PHE A 15 22.13 -15.39 -0.03
CA PHE A 15 21.88 -13.96 0.24
C PHE A 15 22.71 -13.34 1.39
N VAL A 16 23.34 -14.19 2.22
CA VAL A 16 24.09 -13.77 3.42
C VAL A 16 25.54 -13.38 3.11
N GLY A 17 26.11 -13.86 1.99
CA GLY A 17 27.56 -14.09 1.91
C GLY A 17 28.48 -13.02 1.27
N CYS A 18 27.99 -12.09 0.45
CA CYS A 18 28.88 -11.36 -0.49
C CYS A 18 28.55 -9.88 -0.73
N MET A 19 28.80 -9.00 0.26
CA MET A 19 28.72 -7.54 0.08
C MET A 19 29.80 -6.75 0.84
N VAL A 20 31.03 -6.77 0.33
CA VAL A 20 32.15 -5.93 0.79
C VAL A 20 32.90 -5.38 -0.44
N LEU A 21 33.53 -4.20 -0.30
CA LEU A 21 34.39 -3.48 -1.27
C LEU A 21 33.70 -2.72 -2.44
N ASP A 22 33.57 -1.40 -2.20
CA ASP A 22 34.03 -0.25 -3.00
C ASP A 22 33.65 -0.01 -4.48
N ALA A 23 33.69 1.27 -4.86
CA ALA A 23 33.14 1.83 -6.09
C ALA A 23 33.86 3.13 -6.52
N ALA A 24 33.88 3.39 -7.84
CA ALA A 24 34.23 4.65 -8.52
C ALA A 24 33.91 4.49 -10.03
N ALA A 25 33.62 5.52 -10.84
CA ALA A 25 33.12 6.89 -10.62
C ALA A 25 32.71 7.50 -11.98
N SER A 26 31.95 8.62 -11.98
CA SER A 26 31.80 9.61 -13.09
C SER A 26 31.20 9.16 -14.44
N SER A 27 30.80 10.05 -15.37
CA SER A 27 29.85 11.20 -15.34
C SER A 27 29.73 11.80 -16.76
N GLY A 28 28.56 12.27 -17.20
CA GLY A 28 28.43 12.99 -18.48
C GLY A 28 27.02 13.53 -18.76
N GLU A 29 26.94 14.69 -19.43
CA GLU A 29 25.72 15.46 -19.72
C GLU A 29 25.55 15.71 -21.24
N PHE A 30 24.33 15.89 -21.76
CA PHE A 30 23.81 17.16 -22.35
C PHE A 30 22.48 17.04 -23.14
N ALA A 31 21.49 17.83 -22.71
CA ALA A 31 20.60 18.71 -23.51
C ALA A 31 19.69 18.25 -24.69
N ARG A 32 18.38 18.47 -24.46
CA ARG A 32 17.45 19.40 -25.18
C ARG A 32 16.57 18.95 -26.38
N ASN A 33 15.27 19.23 -26.16
CA ASN A 33 14.28 19.88 -27.05
C ASN A 33 13.62 19.09 -28.21
N GLY A 34 12.29 19.14 -28.22
CA GLY A 34 11.42 18.80 -29.36
C GLY A 34 9.95 18.66 -28.91
N ALA A 35 9.06 19.58 -29.31
CA ALA A 35 7.65 19.59 -28.88
C ALA A 35 6.68 19.78 -30.04
N ILE A 36 5.65 18.93 -30.15
CA ILE A 36 4.56 19.00 -31.15
C ILE A 36 3.22 18.60 -30.49
N ARG A 37 2.11 19.15 -31.02
CA ARG A 37 0.69 18.89 -30.68
C ARG A 37 -0.16 18.86 -31.99
N GLU A 38 -1.48 18.65 -32.08
CA GLU A 38 -2.59 18.18 -31.21
C GLU A 38 -3.38 17.10 -32.04
N ASN A 39 -4.54 16.51 -31.69
CA ASN A 39 -5.46 16.54 -30.54
C ASN A 39 -6.10 15.12 -30.39
N GLY A 40 -6.98 14.90 -29.42
CA GLY A 40 -7.80 13.68 -29.31
C GLY A 40 -8.48 13.56 -27.94
N LYS A 41 -9.67 14.15 -27.77
CA LYS A 41 -10.31 14.30 -26.45
C LYS A 41 -10.97 13.01 -25.92
N LEU A 42 -10.65 12.66 -24.68
CA LEU A 42 -11.61 12.12 -23.70
C LEU A 42 -12.10 13.28 -22.80
N GLY A 43 -13.16 13.07 -22.02
CA GLY A 43 -13.93 14.13 -21.34
C GLY A 43 -13.10 15.05 -20.43
N ASP A 44 -13.23 16.37 -20.61
CA ASP A 44 -12.39 17.38 -19.96
C ASP A 44 -12.62 17.53 -18.43
N HIS A 45 -13.67 16.95 -17.85
CA HIS A 45 -14.06 17.22 -16.46
C HIS A 45 -13.16 16.55 -15.41
N ASP A 46 -12.82 15.26 -15.54
CA ASP A 46 -12.00 14.55 -14.54
C ASP A 46 -10.52 14.96 -14.59
N ALA A 47 -10.02 15.27 -15.79
CA ALA A 47 -8.61 15.58 -16.02
C ALA A 47 -8.22 16.97 -15.48
N ALA A 48 -9.15 17.93 -15.49
CA ALA A 48 -8.91 19.30 -15.06
C ALA A 48 -8.51 19.38 -13.58
N ASP A 49 -9.30 18.76 -12.69
CA ASP A 49 -9.13 18.86 -11.23
C ASP A 49 -7.86 18.13 -10.74
N ILE A 50 -7.61 16.92 -11.25
CA ILE A 50 -6.35 16.19 -10.97
C ILE A 50 -5.13 17.03 -11.39
N SER A 51 -5.19 17.71 -12.54
CA SER A 51 -4.09 18.56 -13.01
C SER A 51 -3.88 19.81 -12.13
N PHE A 52 -4.92 20.28 -11.42
CA PHE A 52 -4.84 21.41 -10.50
C PHE A 52 -4.24 20.97 -9.15
N LEU A 53 -4.73 19.86 -8.59
CA LEU A 53 -4.25 19.29 -7.32
C LEU A 53 -2.77 18.87 -7.38
N LEU A 54 -2.27 18.44 -8.54
CA LEU A 54 -0.86 18.09 -8.76
C LEU A 54 0.09 19.31 -8.89
N ARG A 55 -0.42 20.54 -9.05
CA ARG A 55 0.39 21.75 -9.28
C ARG A 55 0.71 22.58 -8.03
N GLN A 56 0.18 22.22 -6.87
CA GLN A 56 0.36 22.98 -5.61
C GLN A 56 1.52 22.44 -4.74
N PRO A 57 2.23 23.28 -3.97
CA PRO A 57 3.28 22.83 -3.05
C PRO A 57 2.74 21.88 -1.97
N TRP A 58 3.30 20.67 -1.87
CA TRP A 58 2.76 19.59 -1.04
C TRP A 58 2.64 19.94 0.46
N ASN A 59 3.60 20.69 0.99
CA ASN A 59 3.62 21.10 2.40
C ASN A 59 2.48 22.06 2.80
N GLN A 60 1.82 22.71 1.83
CA GLN A 60 0.62 23.53 2.10
C GLN A 60 -0.67 22.69 2.10
N GLN A 61 -0.74 21.61 1.31
CA GLN A 61 -1.92 20.73 1.31
C GLN A 61 -2.04 19.90 2.59
N SER A 62 -0.94 19.35 3.11
CA SER A 62 -0.97 18.49 4.32
C SER A 62 -1.51 19.23 5.55
N ASN A 63 -1.02 20.43 5.82
CA ASN A 63 -1.47 21.25 6.94
C ASN A 63 -2.94 21.65 6.83
N HIS A 64 -3.47 21.86 5.61
CA HIS A 64 -4.91 22.14 5.45
C HIS A 64 -5.78 20.88 5.64
N ARG A 65 -5.24 19.67 5.45
CA ARG A 65 -5.93 18.40 5.74
C ARG A 65 -5.95 18.04 7.25
N MET A 66 -5.02 18.55 8.07
CA MET A 66 -5.10 18.43 9.55
C MET A 66 -6.43 18.97 10.13
N SER A 67 -7.05 19.97 9.48
CA SER A 67 -8.29 20.58 9.99
C SER A 67 -9.52 19.67 9.95
N TYR A 68 -9.44 18.50 9.30
CA TYR A 68 -10.56 17.57 9.10
C TYR A 68 -10.58 16.40 10.09
N TYR A 69 -9.42 16.00 10.64
CA TYR A 69 -9.30 14.88 11.58
C TYR A 69 -8.33 15.25 12.71
N PRO A 70 -8.74 15.17 14.00
CA PRO A 70 -7.86 15.51 15.13
C PRO A 70 -6.74 14.49 15.33
N ALA A 71 -6.98 13.22 14.95
CA ALA A 71 -5.98 12.16 14.90
C ALA A 71 -6.26 11.17 13.76
N ILE A 72 -5.22 10.46 13.33
CA ILE A 72 -5.28 9.43 12.28
C ILE A 72 -4.61 8.15 12.78
N PHE A 73 -5.34 7.03 12.79
CA PHE A 73 -4.83 5.72 13.16
C PHE A 73 -4.72 4.83 11.91
N ILE A 74 -3.49 4.43 11.57
CA ILE A 74 -3.19 3.71 10.32
C ILE A 74 -2.89 2.25 10.63
N PHE A 75 -3.71 1.35 10.10
CA PHE A 75 -3.54 -0.09 10.13
C PHE A 75 -3.29 -0.60 8.71
N GLY A 76 -2.28 -1.44 8.51
CA GLY A 76 -1.98 -1.95 7.16
C GLY A 76 -0.64 -2.64 7.00
N ASP A 77 -0.26 -2.83 5.73
CA ASP A 77 0.99 -3.48 5.33
C ASP A 77 2.08 -2.50 4.85
N SER A 78 3.04 -2.95 4.03
CA SER A 78 4.11 -2.10 3.46
C SER A 78 3.59 -0.96 2.57
N LEU A 79 2.35 -1.03 2.07
CA LEU A 79 1.70 0.08 1.40
C LEU A 79 1.42 1.26 2.34
N SER A 80 1.48 1.04 3.66
CA SER A 80 1.17 2.05 4.69
C SER A 80 2.20 2.12 5.83
N ASP A 81 3.22 1.26 5.87
CA ASP A 81 4.29 1.31 6.87
C ASP A 81 5.12 2.60 6.75
N VAL A 82 5.25 3.29 7.88
CA VAL A 82 5.91 4.59 7.99
C VAL A 82 7.32 4.52 8.60
N GLY A 83 7.73 3.32 9.04
CA GLY A 83 9.01 3.05 9.69
C GLY A 83 8.98 2.00 10.82
N ASN A 84 7.88 1.26 11.04
CA ASN A 84 7.82 0.23 12.09
C ASN A 84 8.83 -0.89 11.81
N ASN A 85 8.91 -1.38 10.57
CA ASN A 85 9.84 -2.44 10.19
C ASN A 85 11.32 -2.07 10.34
N ASN A 86 11.66 -0.78 10.53
CA ASN A 86 13.04 -0.37 10.87
C ASN A 86 13.53 -1.09 12.13
N ASN A 87 12.64 -1.27 13.11
CA ASN A 87 12.91 -1.80 14.44
C ASN A 87 12.73 -3.34 14.55
N LEU A 88 12.40 -4.04 13.46
CA LEU A 88 12.14 -5.49 13.43
C LEU A 88 13.28 -6.28 12.77
N VAL A 89 13.44 -7.57 13.09
CA VAL A 89 14.37 -8.49 12.42
C VAL A 89 13.71 -9.06 11.16
N THR A 90 13.78 -8.30 10.07
CA THR A 90 13.04 -8.58 8.83
C THR A 90 13.78 -8.15 7.56
N LEU A 91 13.52 -8.87 6.47
CA LEU A 91 13.93 -8.52 5.11
C LEU A 91 13.02 -7.45 4.50
N ALA A 92 11.80 -7.28 5.01
CA ALA A 92 10.85 -6.27 4.56
C ALA A 92 11.23 -4.88 5.11
N LYS A 93 12.34 -4.31 4.61
CA LYS A 93 12.81 -2.95 4.96
C LYS A 93 13.19 -2.12 3.74
N ALA A 94 12.77 -0.85 3.76
CA ALA A 94 13.18 0.21 2.84
C ALA A 94 14.13 1.22 3.52
N THR A 95 15.12 0.72 4.27
CA THR A 95 16.13 1.51 5.01
C THR A 95 17.44 1.71 4.25
N ARG A 96 17.51 1.32 2.97
CA ARG A 96 18.72 1.35 2.14
C ARG A 96 18.41 1.95 0.77
N LEU A 97 19.41 2.53 0.11
CA LEU A 97 19.28 2.98 -1.27
C LEU A 97 18.95 1.78 -2.19
N PRO A 98 18.01 1.95 -3.14
CA PRO A 98 17.57 3.23 -3.69
C PRO A 98 16.31 3.81 -3.04
N TYR A 99 15.71 3.14 -2.05
CA TYR A 99 14.51 3.66 -1.38
C TYR A 99 14.76 5.04 -0.79
N GLY A 100 13.79 5.93 -0.93
CA GLY A 100 13.89 7.31 -0.46
C GLY A 100 14.81 8.24 -1.24
N ARG A 101 15.40 7.81 -2.37
CA ARG A 101 16.03 8.70 -3.36
C ARG A 101 15.10 9.87 -3.73
N ASP A 102 13.81 9.57 -3.86
CA ASP A 102 12.78 10.51 -4.32
C ASP A 102 12.02 11.18 -3.17
N PHE A 103 12.50 11.03 -1.91
CA PHE A 103 11.93 11.70 -0.73
C PHE A 103 12.64 13.04 -0.46
N PRO A 104 12.04 13.96 0.33
CA PRO A 104 12.73 15.15 0.81
C PRO A 104 14.08 14.83 1.47
N GLY A 105 15.17 15.37 0.91
CA GLY A 105 16.53 15.11 1.36
C GLY A 105 17.20 13.84 0.83
N GLY A 106 16.55 13.07 -0.04
CA GLY A 106 17.14 11.97 -0.81
C GLY A 106 17.62 10.77 0.02
N LYS A 107 16.96 10.46 1.14
CA LYS A 107 17.38 9.44 2.11
C LYS A 107 16.31 8.38 2.38
N PRO A 108 16.69 7.10 2.56
CA PRO A 108 15.77 6.07 3.03
C PRO A 108 15.24 6.40 4.42
N THR A 109 13.93 6.30 4.63
CA THR A 109 13.26 6.51 5.93
C THR A 109 12.72 5.22 6.55
N GLY A 110 12.77 4.10 5.81
CA GLY A 110 12.02 2.89 6.13
C GLY A 110 10.72 2.74 5.36
N ARG A 111 10.22 3.83 4.76
CA ARG A 111 9.05 3.82 3.88
C ARG A 111 9.41 3.25 2.51
N PHE A 112 8.59 2.35 2.00
CA PHE A 112 8.75 1.76 0.67
C PHE A 112 8.49 2.78 -0.46
N THR A 113 7.72 3.83 -0.17
CA THR A 113 7.27 4.86 -1.13
C THR A 113 6.81 6.12 -0.37
N GLU A 114 6.66 7.26 -1.04
CA GLU A 114 6.20 8.49 -0.38
C GLU A 114 4.70 8.40 -0.11
N TYR A 115 4.30 8.55 1.15
CA TYR A 115 2.94 8.24 1.59
C TYR A 115 1.88 9.22 1.04
N ILE A 116 0.62 8.82 1.20
CA ILE A 116 -0.59 9.60 0.93
C ILE A 116 -0.41 11.01 1.53
N GLY A 117 -0.86 12.05 0.81
CA GLY A 117 -0.77 13.47 1.20
C GLY A 117 -1.63 13.89 2.39
N LEU A 118 -1.93 12.94 3.29
CA LEU A 118 -2.37 13.18 4.66
C LEU A 118 -1.14 13.43 5.55
N PRO A 119 -1.27 14.23 6.62
CA PRO A 119 -0.31 14.23 7.73
C PRO A 119 -0.07 12.79 8.19
N THR A 120 1.19 12.32 8.14
CA THR A 120 1.47 10.93 8.52
C THR A 120 1.80 10.85 10.01
N PRO A 121 1.03 10.09 10.83
CA PRO A 121 1.36 9.84 12.23
C PRO A 121 2.66 9.02 12.37
N PRO A 122 3.32 9.05 13.54
CA PRO A 122 4.55 8.30 13.78
C PRO A 122 4.33 6.77 13.79
N PRO A 123 5.37 5.97 13.47
CA PRO A 123 5.30 4.51 13.62
C PRO A 123 5.24 4.14 15.11
N PHE A 124 4.29 3.29 15.49
CA PHE A 124 4.06 2.85 16.88
C PHE A 124 5.36 2.48 17.61
N LEU A 125 6.24 1.68 16.98
CA LEU A 125 7.49 1.21 17.61
C LEU A 125 8.53 2.31 17.90
N SER A 126 8.32 3.55 17.42
CA SER A 126 9.13 4.71 17.82
C SER A 126 8.30 5.99 17.97
N ALA A 127 7.01 5.88 18.32
CA ALA A 127 6.13 7.03 18.54
C ALA A 127 6.44 7.74 19.87
N GLY A 128 6.84 6.97 20.90
CA GLY A 128 6.96 7.46 22.26
C GLY A 128 5.66 8.14 22.71
N ASN A 129 5.76 9.32 23.31
CA ASN A 129 4.60 10.06 23.80
C ASN A 129 3.73 10.71 22.69
N ASN A 130 4.12 10.63 21.42
CA ASN A 130 3.49 11.39 20.32
C ASN A 130 2.26 10.69 19.73
N ILE A 131 1.29 10.33 20.58
CA ILE A 131 0.09 9.54 20.22
C ILE A 131 -1.19 10.38 20.03
N LEU A 132 -1.21 11.63 20.47
CA LEU A 132 -2.43 12.47 20.51
C LEU A 132 -2.97 12.86 19.12
N GLN A 133 -2.12 12.86 18.10
CA GLN A 133 -2.50 13.08 16.69
C GLN A 133 -2.62 11.75 15.92
N GLY A 134 -2.67 10.63 16.65
CA GLY A 134 -2.79 9.29 16.10
C GLY A 134 -1.44 8.59 15.88
N VAL A 135 -1.50 7.34 15.44
CA VAL A 135 -0.36 6.42 15.36
C VAL A 135 -0.47 5.53 14.13
N CYS A 136 0.67 5.22 13.50
CA CYS A 136 0.74 4.19 12.47
C CYS A 136 1.19 2.84 13.06
N PHE A 137 0.31 1.85 13.01
CA PHE A 137 0.60 0.46 13.39
C PHE A 137 1.04 -0.38 12.19
N ALA A 138 0.83 0.10 10.96
CA ALA A 138 1.15 -0.62 9.72
C ALA A 138 2.61 -1.08 9.63
N SER A 139 2.82 -2.25 9.03
CA SER A 139 4.09 -2.98 9.05
C SER A 139 4.34 -3.71 7.74
N GLY A 140 5.52 -3.54 7.16
CA GLY A 140 5.89 -4.19 5.91
C GLY A 140 5.75 -5.72 5.95
N SER A 141 5.24 -6.29 4.85
CA SER A 141 4.83 -7.69 4.67
C SER A 141 3.66 -8.21 5.51
N ALA A 142 3.10 -7.42 6.45
CA ALA A 142 1.96 -7.85 7.26
C ALA A 142 0.71 -8.20 6.44
N GLY A 143 -0.12 -9.10 6.99
CA GLY A 143 -1.44 -9.42 6.44
C GLY A 143 -2.54 -9.41 7.51
N ILE A 144 -3.73 -9.82 7.09
CA ILE A 144 -4.88 -10.10 7.94
C ILE A 144 -4.59 -11.33 8.81
N LEU A 145 -4.03 -12.38 8.20
CA LEU A 145 -3.62 -13.60 8.91
C LEU A 145 -2.21 -13.45 9.49
N ASN A 146 -2.02 -13.95 10.71
CA ASN A 146 -0.72 -13.95 11.41
C ASN A 146 0.38 -14.81 10.72
N SER A 147 0.08 -15.49 9.62
CA SER A 147 1.04 -16.27 8.82
C SER A 147 1.50 -15.55 7.55
N SER A 148 0.80 -14.50 7.13
CA SER A 148 1.08 -13.75 5.91
C SER A 148 2.30 -12.84 6.10
N GLY A 149 3.29 -12.94 5.22
CA GLY A 149 4.56 -12.23 5.36
C GLY A 149 5.67 -13.00 6.08
N ASN A 150 5.39 -14.15 6.73
CA ASN A 150 6.38 -14.95 7.48
C ASN A 150 7.70 -15.22 6.74
N ILE A 151 7.65 -15.34 5.40
CA ILE A 151 8.82 -15.56 4.54
C ILE A 151 9.86 -14.43 4.56
N TYR A 152 9.50 -13.24 5.06
CA TYR A 152 10.39 -12.09 5.22
C TYR A 152 10.95 -11.92 6.64
N GLY A 153 10.47 -12.71 7.61
CA GLY A 153 10.82 -12.58 9.03
C GLY A 153 9.77 -11.79 9.83
N GLU A 154 10.23 -11.00 10.80
CA GLU A 154 9.35 -10.28 11.71
C GLU A 154 8.47 -9.23 11.00
N HIS A 155 7.22 -9.14 11.44
CA HIS A 155 6.22 -8.16 11.01
C HIS A 155 5.14 -8.02 12.10
N ILE A 156 4.22 -7.08 11.93
CA ILE A 156 3.10 -6.84 12.84
C ILE A 156 1.80 -7.14 12.09
N PRO A 157 1.24 -8.37 12.15
CA PRO A 157 -0.02 -8.70 11.49
C PRO A 157 -1.20 -7.94 12.12
N LEU A 158 -2.33 -7.84 11.40
CA LEU A 158 -3.50 -7.03 11.81
C LEU A 158 -3.91 -7.27 13.28
N THR A 159 -3.99 -8.53 13.72
CA THR A 159 -4.28 -8.91 15.12
C THR A 159 -3.41 -8.16 16.13
N LYS A 160 -2.11 -8.07 15.86
CA LYS A 160 -1.11 -7.42 16.73
C LYS A 160 -1.15 -5.90 16.60
N GLN A 161 -1.55 -5.36 15.44
CA GLN A 161 -1.81 -3.93 15.27
C GLN A 161 -3.03 -3.47 16.11
N VAL A 162 -4.10 -4.28 16.18
CA VAL A 162 -5.24 -4.02 17.09
C VAL A 162 -4.81 -4.09 18.56
N THR A 163 -3.95 -5.04 18.95
CA THR A 163 -3.38 -5.07 20.32
C THR A 163 -2.58 -3.78 20.63
N TYR A 164 -1.79 -3.28 19.68
CA TYR A 164 -1.05 -2.03 19.84
C TYR A 164 -1.97 -0.80 19.92
N PHE A 165 -3.09 -0.78 19.18
CA PHE A 165 -4.10 0.25 19.36
C PHE A 165 -4.79 0.18 20.74
N ALA A 166 -5.06 -1.00 21.28
CA ALA A 166 -5.63 -1.14 22.62
C ALA A 166 -4.73 -0.51 23.70
N ASN A 167 -3.41 -0.69 23.59
CA ASN A 167 -2.43 -0.01 24.44
C ASN A 167 -2.47 1.52 24.26
N VAL A 168 -2.52 2.01 23.02
CA VAL A 168 -2.65 3.45 22.73
C VAL A 168 -3.96 4.03 23.29
N ARG A 169 -5.09 3.31 23.23
CA ARG A 169 -6.34 3.74 23.87
C ARG A 169 -6.19 3.90 25.38
N GLN A 170 -5.56 2.94 26.07
CA GLN A 170 -5.32 3.05 27.52
C GLN A 170 -4.46 4.28 27.86
N GLU A 171 -3.44 4.58 27.04
CA GLU A 171 -2.59 5.74 27.25
C GLU A 171 -3.30 7.08 26.92
N LEU A 172 -4.19 7.11 25.91
CA LEU A 172 -5.08 8.24 25.67
C LEU A 172 -6.05 8.44 26.84
N GLN A 173 -6.65 7.36 27.36
CA GLN A 173 -7.56 7.36 28.50
C GLN A 173 -6.88 7.91 29.76
N ALA A 174 -5.62 7.55 30.01
CA ALA A 174 -4.82 8.07 31.11
C ALA A 174 -4.46 9.56 30.97
N ARG A 175 -4.48 10.12 29.75
CA ARG A 175 -4.13 11.52 29.45
C ARG A 175 -5.33 12.46 29.29
N LEU A 176 -6.47 11.93 28.83
CA LEU A 176 -7.65 12.70 28.42
C LEU A 176 -8.92 12.34 29.21
N GLY A 177 -8.88 11.29 30.03
CA GLY A 177 -10.07 10.64 30.58
C GLY A 177 -10.88 9.87 29.53
N GLU A 178 -11.95 9.19 29.96
CA GLU A 178 -12.77 8.39 29.04
C GLU A 178 -13.49 9.26 28.00
N GLU A 179 -14.22 10.30 28.43
CA GLU A 179 -14.98 11.15 27.50
C GLU A 179 -14.07 11.93 26.53
N GLY A 180 -12.90 12.41 26.98
CA GLY A 180 -11.91 13.05 26.10
C GLY A 180 -11.29 12.07 25.09
N THR A 181 -11.12 10.81 25.47
CA THR A 181 -10.66 9.75 24.56
C THR A 181 -11.75 9.36 23.57
N LYS A 182 -12.99 9.19 24.02
CA LYS A 182 -14.17 8.88 23.20
C LYS A 182 -14.45 9.98 22.18
N ASP A 183 -14.36 11.26 22.57
CA ASP A 183 -14.49 12.40 21.66
C ASP A 183 -13.39 12.43 20.60
N LEU A 184 -12.13 12.20 21.00
CA LEU A 184 -11.00 12.10 20.08
C LEU A 184 -11.17 10.95 19.09
N LEU A 185 -11.39 9.72 19.58
CA LEU A 185 -11.48 8.52 18.74
C LEU A 185 -12.71 8.54 17.83
N GLY A 186 -13.86 9.04 18.30
CA GLY A 186 -15.07 9.19 17.50
C GLY A 186 -14.89 10.16 16.31
N LYS A 187 -14.04 11.18 16.47
CA LYS A 187 -13.69 12.15 15.41
C LYS A 187 -12.48 11.73 14.56
N SER A 188 -11.73 10.71 14.97
CA SER A 188 -10.47 10.31 14.31
C SER A 188 -10.68 9.43 13.09
N LEU A 189 -9.77 9.52 12.11
CA LEU A 189 -9.75 8.61 10.97
C LEU A 189 -9.10 7.28 11.35
N PHE A 190 -9.79 6.18 11.08
CA PHE A 190 -9.26 4.82 11.13
C PHE A 190 -9.07 4.32 9.70
N TYR A 191 -7.81 4.11 9.31
CA TYR A 191 -7.41 3.72 7.95
C TYR A 191 -7.01 2.25 7.93
N PHE A 192 -7.49 1.49 6.92
CA PHE A 192 -7.21 0.06 6.76
C PHE A 192 -6.79 -0.29 5.32
N ASN A 193 -5.58 -0.83 5.14
CA ASN A 193 -5.08 -1.30 3.84
C ASN A 193 -4.29 -2.61 4.01
N PHE A 194 -4.92 -3.73 3.65
CA PHE A 194 -4.51 -5.10 3.98
C PHE A 194 -4.90 -6.11 2.89
N GLY A 195 -4.59 -7.40 3.10
CA GLY A 195 -4.99 -8.51 2.22
C GLY A 195 -4.02 -8.75 1.05
N SER A 196 -3.27 -7.73 0.63
CA SER A 196 -2.29 -7.83 -0.46
C SER A 196 -1.24 -8.91 -0.19
N ASN A 197 -0.70 -8.98 1.04
CA ASN A 197 0.27 -10.01 1.40
C ASN A 197 -0.37 -11.38 1.64
N ASP A 198 -1.60 -11.46 2.14
CA ASP A 198 -2.35 -12.70 2.30
C ASP A 198 -2.59 -13.41 0.96
N TYR A 199 -2.74 -12.65 -0.12
CA TYR A 199 -2.74 -13.18 -1.47
C TYR A 199 -1.33 -13.34 -2.06
N VAL A 200 -0.53 -12.28 -2.19
CA VAL A 200 0.74 -12.29 -2.95
C VAL A 200 1.82 -13.15 -2.29
N THR A 201 1.93 -13.11 -0.96
CA THR A 201 3.05 -13.72 -0.20
C THR A 201 2.65 -15.02 0.51
N ASN A 202 1.37 -15.39 0.45
CA ASN A 202 0.83 -16.56 1.17
C ASN A 202 -0.01 -17.45 0.22
N TYR A 203 -1.24 -17.06 -0.14
CA TYR A 203 -2.13 -17.90 -0.97
C TYR A 203 -1.58 -18.17 -2.38
N PHE A 204 -1.04 -17.16 -3.07
CA PHE A 204 -0.42 -17.30 -4.39
C PHE A 204 1.08 -17.63 -4.35
N LEU A 205 1.64 -17.96 -3.18
CA LEU A 205 3.06 -18.31 -3.04
C LEU A 205 3.30 -19.75 -3.55
N THR A 206 3.43 -19.88 -4.86
CA THR A 206 3.73 -21.12 -5.57
C THR A 206 4.87 -20.93 -6.56
N ASN A 207 5.69 -21.99 -6.71
CA ASN A 207 6.75 -22.11 -7.72
C ASN A 207 6.23 -22.26 -9.17
N GLY A 208 4.93 -22.08 -9.40
CA GLY A 208 4.29 -22.21 -10.72
C GLY A 208 4.03 -23.65 -11.17
N ARG A 209 4.19 -24.64 -10.28
CA ARG A 209 3.93 -26.07 -10.57
C ARG A 209 3.18 -26.80 -9.46
N VAL A 210 3.45 -26.46 -8.21
CA VAL A 210 2.82 -27.06 -7.02
C VAL A 210 2.00 -25.97 -6.32
N PRO A 211 0.72 -26.18 -5.99
CA PRO A 211 -0.08 -25.22 -5.23
C PRO A 211 0.61 -24.80 -3.91
N SER A 212 0.28 -23.60 -3.41
CA SER A 212 0.67 -23.24 -2.03
C SER A 212 -0.02 -24.15 -1.01
N LEU A 213 0.48 -24.20 0.23
CA LEU A 213 -0.17 -24.96 1.31
C LEU A 213 -1.62 -24.51 1.54
N LEU A 214 -1.92 -23.22 1.36
CA LEU A 214 -3.28 -22.70 1.47
C LEU A 214 -4.15 -23.04 0.26
N GLN A 215 -3.60 -23.06 -0.96
CA GLN A 215 -4.34 -23.53 -2.15
C GLN A 215 -4.66 -25.03 -2.10
N ALA A 216 -3.88 -25.82 -1.35
CA ALA A 216 -4.17 -27.22 -1.07
C ALA A 216 -5.22 -27.43 0.04
N GLN A 217 -5.57 -26.38 0.80
CA GLN A 217 -6.52 -26.43 1.93
C GLN A 217 -7.84 -25.68 1.65
N TYR A 218 -7.78 -24.61 0.84
CA TYR A 218 -8.90 -23.69 0.63
C TYR A 218 -9.08 -23.35 -0.85
N THR A 219 -10.30 -23.49 -1.35
CA THR A 219 -10.73 -22.85 -2.61
C THR A 219 -10.65 -21.31 -2.49
N PRO A 220 -10.63 -20.57 -3.61
CA PRO A 220 -10.54 -19.11 -3.56
C PRO A 220 -11.65 -18.43 -2.75
N SER A 221 -12.89 -18.96 -2.78
CA SER A 221 -13.97 -18.47 -1.90
C SER A 221 -13.68 -18.76 -0.45
N GLN A 222 -13.40 -20.02 -0.08
CA GLN A 222 -13.12 -20.37 1.33
C GLN A 222 -11.96 -19.56 1.93
N PHE A 223 -10.96 -19.20 1.12
CA PHE A 223 -9.87 -18.32 1.56
C PHE A 223 -10.31 -16.85 1.67
N GLN A 224 -11.06 -16.32 0.70
CA GLN A 224 -11.71 -15.00 0.81
C GLN A 224 -12.55 -14.89 2.08
N ASP A 225 -13.39 -15.89 2.34
CA ASP A 225 -14.35 -15.92 3.45
C ASP A 225 -13.62 -16.02 4.80
N LEU A 226 -12.51 -16.78 4.86
CA LEU A 226 -11.57 -16.80 5.99
C LEU A 226 -10.95 -15.43 6.26
N LEU A 227 -10.46 -14.74 5.22
CA LEU A 227 -9.86 -13.40 5.35
C LEU A 227 -10.89 -12.38 5.83
N LEU A 228 -12.08 -12.35 5.23
CA LEU A 228 -13.12 -11.36 5.56
C LEU A 228 -13.72 -11.60 6.95
N SER A 229 -13.88 -12.86 7.37
CA SER A 229 -14.30 -13.19 8.74
C SER A 229 -13.29 -12.72 9.78
N ASN A 230 -11.99 -12.91 9.53
CA ASN A 230 -10.93 -12.40 10.41
C ASN A 230 -10.90 -10.86 10.40
N PHE A 231 -10.96 -10.23 9.23
CA PHE A 231 -10.93 -8.78 9.10
C PHE A 231 -12.10 -8.11 9.82
N ALA A 232 -13.34 -8.57 9.58
CA ALA A 232 -14.54 -8.04 10.24
C ALA A 232 -14.43 -8.13 11.77
N LEU A 233 -13.97 -9.26 12.31
CA LEU A 233 -13.75 -9.43 13.75
C LEU A 233 -12.73 -8.43 14.34
N ARG A 234 -11.71 -8.03 13.57
CA ARG A 234 -10.74 -7.00 13.98
C ARG A 234 -11.31 -5.57 13.89
N ILE A 235 -12.23 -5.33 12.95
CA ILE A 235 -12.98 -4.07 12.85
C ILE A 235 -13.96 -3.90 14.02
N GLU A 236 -14.68 -4.97 14.40
CA GLU A 236 -15.56 -4.99 15.58
C GLU A 236 -14.81 -4.64 16.87
N GLU A 237 -13.60 -5.20 17.08
CA GLU A 237 -12.76 -4.87 18.24
C GLU A 237 -12.36 -3.38 18.29
N LEU A 238 -12.06 -2.78 17.14
CA LEU A 238 -11.71 -1.35 17.06
C LEU A 238 -12.93 -0.46 17.27
N TYR A 239 -14.09 -0.83 16.71
CA TYR A 239 -15.37 -0.16 16.94
C TYR A 239 -15.77 -0.21 18.43
N ALA A 240 -15.63 -1.36 19.10
CA ALA A 240 -15.85 -1.52 20.53
C ALA A 240 -14.86 -0.69 21.39
N MET A 241 -13.70 -0.33 20.83
CA MET A 241 -12.73 0.59 21.43
C MET A 241 -12.95 2.07 21.04
N GLY A 242 -14.08 2.41 20.43
CA GLY A 242 -14.48 3.81 20.16
C GLY A 242 -14.08 4.35 18.78
N ALA A 243 -13.57 3.51 17.88
CA ALA A 243 -13.39 3.90 16.47
C ALA A 243 -14.76 4.15 15.81
N ARG A 244 -14.89 5.24 15.03
CA ARG A 244 -16.15 5.57 14.33
C ARG A 244 -16.03 5.96 12.86
N LYS A 245 -14.96 6.65 12.42
CA LYS A 245 -14.79 7.05 11.00
C LYS A 245 -13.78 6.13 10.31
N MET A 246 -14.26 5.13 9.57
CA MET A 246 -13.43 4.05 9.03
C MET A 246 -13.30 4.10 7.50
N ALA A 247 -12.06 4.11 7.00
CA ALA A 247 -11.74 4.04 5.57
C ALA A 247 -11.04 2.72 5.25
N ILE A 248 -11.74 1.86 4.49
CA ILE A 248 -11.34 0.49 4.18
C ILE A 248 -10.96 0.41 2.70
N PHE A 249 -9.70 0.14 2.40
CA PHE A 249 -9.19 0.03 1.04
C PHE A 249 -9.48 -1.36 0.46
N GLY A 250 -10.02 -1.39 -0.76
CA GLY A 250 -10.00 -2.59 -1.58
C GLY A 250 -8.58 -2.99 -1.98
N LEU A 251 -8.39 -4.24 -2.38
CA LEU A 251 -7.17 -4.71 -3.01
C LEU A 251 -6.94 -4.00 -4.34
N SER A 252 -5.70 -3.67 -4.66
CA SER A 252 -5.30 -3.27 -6.01
C SER A 252 -5.30 -4.47 -6.98
N ALA A 253 -5.10 -4.25 -8.28
CA ALA A 253 -5.05 -5.31 -9.28
C ALA A 253 -3.80 -6.21 -9.14
N LEU A 254 -3.81 -7.14 -8.17
CA LEU A 254 -2.63 -7.93 -7.79
C LEU A 254 -2.06 -8.78 -8.95
N GLY A 255 -2.89 -9.19 -9.91
CA GLY A 255 -2.44 -9.92 -11.11
C GLY A 255 -1.58 -9.06 -12.06
N CYS A 256 -1.60 -7.73 -11.90
CA CYS A 256 -0.82 -6.78 -12.68
C CYS A 256 0.56 -6.46 -12.09
N LEU A 257 0.86 -6.90 -10.86
CA LEU A 257 2.14 -6.60 -10.18
C LEU A 257 3.34 -7.19 -10.94
N PRO A 258 4.49 -6.49 -11.02
CA PRO A 258 5.68 -6.99 -11.73
C PRO A 258 6.14 -8.36 -11.24
N PHE A 259 6.06 -8.62 -9.93
CA PHE A 259 6.31 -9.95 -9.34
C PHE A 259 5.38 -11.03 -9.88
N GLN A 260 4.06 -10.80 -9.93
CA GLN A 260 3.11 -11.79 -10.45
C GLN A 260 3.30 -12.02 -11.96
N ARG A 261 3.56 -10.95 -12.73
CA ARG A 261 3.93 -11.09 -14.16
C ARG A 261 5.21 -11.92 -14.34
N LEU A 262 6.20 -11.79 -13.45
CA LEU A 262 7.41 -12.61 -13.45
C LEU A 262 7.09 -14.10 -13.13
N ILE A 263 6.47 -14.40 -11.99
CA ILE A 263 6.28 -15.79 -11.51
C ILE A 263 5.12 -16.54 -12.19
N ARG A 264 4.38 -15.89 -13.10
CA ARG A 264 3.34 -16.49 -13.94
C ARG A 264 3.64 -16.42 -15.43
N ASN A 265 4.85 -15.99 -15.81
CA ASN A 265 5.27 -15.83 -17.21
C ASN A 265 4.33 -14.90 -18.03
N GLY A 266 3.82 -13.84 -17.41
CA GLY A 266 2.97 -12.84 -18.04
C GLY A 266 3.70 -11.96 -19.06
N SER A 267 3.00 -10.95 -19.58
CA SER A 267 3.51 -10.03 -20.61
C SER A 267 3.51 -8.57 -20.12
N PRO A 268 4.09 -7.60 -20.88
CA PRO A 268 3.90 -6.19 -20.61
C PRO A 268 2.43 -5.74 -20.76
N THR A 269 1.72 -6.27 -21.75
CA THR A 269 0.38 -5.83 -22.15
C THR A 269 -0.76 -6.51 -21.41
N THR A 270 -0.52 -7.64 -20.73
CA THR A 270 -1.55 -8.43 -20.03
C THR A 270 -1.17 -8.72 -18.58
N CYS A 271 -2.14 -8.56 -17.68
CA CYS A 271 -2.06 -9.02 -16.30
C CYS A 271 -2.38 -10.52 -16.19
N VAL A 272 -2.09 -11.11 -15.03
CA VAL A 272 -2.48 -12.49 -14.70
C VAL A 272 -3.95 -12.51 -14.31
N GLU A 273 -4.83 -12.76 -15.29
CA GLU A 273 -6.26 -12.48 -15.08
C GLU A 273 -6.94 -13.40 -14.05
N SER A 274 -6.52 -14.66 -13.93
CA SER A 274 -7.02 -15.57 -12.89
C SER A 274 -6.68 -15.14 -11.45
N ILE A 275 -5.71 -14.24 -11.26
CA ILE A 275 -5.49 -13.56 -9.96
C ILE A 275 -6.45 -12.38 -9.82
N ASN A 276 -6.62 -11.59 -10.88
CA ASN A 276 -7.53 -10.44 -10.90
C ASN A 276 -9.01 -10.83 -10.75
N GLU A 277 -9.43 -12.01 -11.20
CA GLU A 277 -10.77 -12.58 -10.98
C GLU A 277 -11.02 -12.83 -9.48
N ILE A 278 -10.08 -13.50 -8.80
CA ILE A 278 -10.14 -13.76 -7.35
C ILE A 278 -10.12 -12.45 -6.55
N VAL A 279 -9.28 -11.49 -6.96
CA VAL A 279 -9.20 -10.15 -6.35
C VAL A 279 -10.49 -9.36 -6.52
N ARG A 280 -11.13 -9.42 -7.69
CA ARG A 280 -12.43 -8.76 -7.93
C ARG A 280 -13.55 -9.41 -7.10
N SER A 281 -13.55 -10.75 -6.96
CA SER A 281 -14.45 -11.45 -6.03
C SER A 281 -14.26 -10.96 -4.58
N TYR A 282 -13.02 -10.93 -4.11
CA TYR A 282 -12.69 -10.46 -2.76
C TYR A 282 -13.14 -9.02 -2.53
N ASN A 283 -12.94 -8.12 -3.49
CA ASN A 283 -13.36 -6.72 -3.38
C ASN A 283 -14.88 -6.54 -3.33
N VAL A 284 -15.65 -7.32 -4.11
CA VAL A 284 -17.12 -7.33 -4.03
C VAL A 284 -17.59 -7.86 -2.68
N ALA A 285 -16.99 -8.94 -2.18
CA ALA A 285 -17.31 -9.49 -0.87
C ALA A 285 -16.93 -8.52 0.27
N LEU A 286 -15.78 -7.85 0.19
CA LEU A 286 -15.35 -6.82 1.14
C LEU A 286 -16.33 -5.64 1.17
N LEU A 287 -16.78 -5.14 0.02
CA LEU A 287 -17.79 -4.08 -0.04
C LEU A 287 -19.12 -4.51 0.61
N ASN A 288 -19.54 -5.76 0.41
CA ASN A 288 -20.73 -6.31 1.10
C ASN A 288 -20.53 -6.39 2.63
N HIS A 289 -19.33 -6.73 3.11
CA HIS A 289 -18.99 -6.65 4.53
C HIS A 289 -18.98 -5.21 5.06
N VAL A 290 -18.51 -4.23 4.28
CA VAL A 290 -18.59 -2.80 4.64
C VAL A 290 -20.03 -2.33 4.76
N HIS A 291 -20.93 -2.73 3.84
CA HIS A 291 -22.35 -2.45 3.95
C HIS A 291 -22.99 -3.12 5.18
N ALA A 292 -22.61 -4.36 5.52
CA ALA A 292 -23.10 -5.06 6.70
C ALA A 292 -22.65 -4.38 8.02
N LEU A 293 -21.39 -3.96 8.11
CA LEU A 293 -20.85 -3.19 9.23
C LEU A 293 -21.59 -1.86 9.40
N GLN A 294 -21.83 -1.13 8.30
CA GLN A 294 -22.57 0.14 8.32
C GLN A 294 -24.03 -0.04 8.75
N ALA A 295 -24.66 -1.18 8.45
CA ALA A 295 -26.01 -1.50 8.88
C ALA A 295 -26.09 -1.97 10.35
N ALA A 296 -25.02 -2.58 10.88
CA ALA A 296 -24.93 -3.01 12.27
C ALA A 296 -24.63 -1.85 13.23
N HIS A 297 -23.82 -0.88 12.80
CA HIS A 297 -23.28 0.20 13.65
C HIS A 297 -23.68 1.59 13.11
N PRO A 298 -24.93 2.03 13.36
CA PRO A 298 -25.47 3.28 12.80
C PRO A 298 -24.89 4.56 13.41
N ASP A 299 -24.12 4.48 14.49
CA ASP A 299 -23.34 5.58 15.08
C ASP A 299 -21.90 5.64 14.54
N ALA A 300 -21.50 4.71 13.67
CA ALA A 300 -20.24 4.69 12.96
C ALA A 300 -20.44 4.99 11.46
N VAL A 301 -19.40 5.48 10.81
CA VAL A 301 -19.40 5.81 9.38
C VAL A 301 -18.26 5.08 8.69
N PHE A 302 -18.61 4.22 7.75
CA PHE A 302 -17.65 3.44 6.96
C PHE A 302 -17.59 3.96 5.52
N THR A 303 -16.43 3.88 4.90
CA THR A 303 -16.28 4.01 3.44
C THR A 303 -15.33 2.97 2.88
N TYR A 304 -15.67 2.49 1.69
CA TYR A 304 -14.84 1.64 0.84
C TYR A 304 -14.13 2.49 -0.22
N LEU A 305 -12.83 2.26 -0.42
CA LEU A 305 -12.00 2.99 -1.39
C LEU A 305 -11.45 2.03 -2.44
N ASP A 306 -11.82 2.24 -3.71
CA ASP A 306 -11.56 1.27 -4.79
C ASP A 306 -10.16 1.42 -5.40
N SER A 307 -9.17 0.83 -4.72
CA SER A 307 -7.80 0.67 -5.23
C SER A 307 -7.72 -0.11 -6.54
N TYR A 308 -8.68 -1.00 -6.83
CA TYR A 308 -8.65 -1.81 -8.05
C TYR A 308 -8.97 -0.94 -9.25
N ARG A 309 -10.11 -0.23 -9.23
CA ARG A 309 -10.56 0.67 -10.29
C ARG A 309 -9.55 1.79 -10.56
N LEU A 310 -8.91 2.35 -9.52
CA LEU A 310 -7.82 3.32 -9.70
C LEU A 310 -6.66 2.72 -10.53
N ILE A 311 -6.15 1.56 -10.14
CA ILE A 311 -4.97 0.94 -10.75
C ILE A 311 -5.29 0.36 -12.15
N ASP A 312 -6.48 -0.20 -12.34
CA ASP A 312 -6.99 -0.66 -13.64
C ASP A 312 -7.16 0.52 -14.63
N SER A 313 -7.71 1.65 -14.18
CA SER A 313 -7.80 2.88 -15.00
C SER A 313 -6.41 3.37 -15.44
N ILE A 314 -5.44 3.37 -14.53
CA ILE A 314 -4.04 3.72 -14.80
C ILE A 314 -3.39 2.77 -15.81
N ILE A 315 -3.63 1.46 -15.70
CA ILE A 315 -3.05 0.46 -16.60
C ILE A 315 -3.67 0.55 -18.00
N ARG A 316 -4.98 0.87 -18.11
CA ARG A 316 -5.66 1.05 -19.41
C ARG A 316 -5.29 2.35 -20.12
N GLN A 317 -5.05 3.44 -19.38
CA GLN A 317 -4.79 4.77 -19.95
C GLN A 317 -3.56 5.45 -19.31
N PRO A 318 -2.35 4.87 -19.42
CA PRO A 318 -1.17 5.34 -18.69
C PRO A 318 -0.78 6.78 -19.04
N SER A 319 -0.93 7.17 -20.31
CA SER A 319 -0.66 8.53 -20.80
C SER A 319 -1.57 9.60 -20.19
N ALA A 320 -2.82 9.28 -19.84
CA ALA A 320 -3.74 10.22 -19.17
C ALA A 320 -3.24 10.60 -17.76
N TYR A 321 -2.47 9.71 -17.12
CA TYR A 321 -1.80 9.96 -15.85
C TYR A 321 -0.32 10.38 -16.03
N GLY A 322 0.12 10.63 -17.26
CA GLY A 322 1.51 10.96 -17.61
C GLY A 322 2.51 9.87 -17.24
N LEU A 323 2.13 8.60 -17.38
CA LEU A 323 2.95 7.42 -17.12
C LEU A 323 3.38 6.76 -18.44
N GLU A 324 4.55 6.17 -18.44
CA GLU A 324 5.16 5.48 -19.60
C GLU A 324 5.37 3.99 -19.31
N ASN A 325 5.48 3.59 -18.04
CA ASN A 325 5.62 2.19 -17.64
C ASN A 325 4.61 1.79 -16.55
N VAL A 326 3.73 0.83 -16.87
CA VAL A 326 2.69 0.31 -15.98
C VAL A 326 2.76 -1.22 -15.79
N TYR A 327 3.91 -1.82 -16.09
CA TYR A 327 4.10 -3.28 -16.07
C TYR A 327 5.41 -3.75 -15.41
N ALA A 328 6.35 -2.84 -15.15
CA ALA A 328 7.63 -3.12 -14.50
C ALA A 328 7.88 -2.18 -13.32
N GLY A 329 8.70 -2.63 -12.36
CA GLY A 329 9.22 -1.78 -11.29
C GLY A 329 10.26 -0.78 -11.82
N CYS A 330 10.28 0.45 -11.31
CA CYS A 330 11.38 1.39 -11.53
C CYS A 330 12.69 0.78 -11.04
N CYS A 331 12.69 0.24 -9.83
CA CYS A 331 13.76 -0.52 -9.20
C CYS A 331 13.51 -2.04 -9.29
N GLY A 332 14.59 -2.82 -9.36
CA GLY A 332 14.58 -4.28 -9.22
C GLY A 332 15.42 -4.96 -10.29
N SER A 333 15.26 -6.26 -10.50
CA SER A 333 15.98 -6.98 -11.56
C SER A 333 15.20 -8.19 -12.09
N GLY A 334 15.74 -8.85 -13.13
CA GLY A 334 15.03 -9.86 -13.90
C GLY A 334 13.98 -9.27 -14.85
N ARG A 335 13.12 -10.12 -15.42
CA ARG A 335 12.00 -9.63 -16.25
C ARG A 335 11.08 -8.74 -15.41
N PHE A 336 10.64 -7.64 -16.02
CA PHE A 336 9.78 -6.62 -15.38
C PHE A 336 10.38 -5.95 -14.13
N ASN A 337 11.69 -6.10 -13.87
CA ASN A 337 12.30 -5.79 -12.56
C ASN A 337 11.56 -6.48 -11.39
N GLY A 338 10.88 -7.62 -11.64
CA GLY A 338 9.99 -8.28 -10.69
C GLY A 338 10.66 -9.08 -9.57
N LEU A 339 12.00 -9.06 -9.47
CA LEU A 339 12.73 -9.67 -8.35
C LEU A 339 12.87 -8.68 -7.17
N PRO A 340 12.79 -9.15 -5.90
CA PRO A 340 12.85 -8.31 -4.70
C PRO A 340 14.30 -7.87 -4.35
N THR A 341 15.00 -7.26 -5.29
CA THR A 341 16.44 -6.96 -5.19
C THR A 341 16.76 -5.52 -4.76
N CYS A 342 15.78 -4.62 -4.62
CA CYS A 342 16.04 -3.21 -4.29
C CYS A 342 16.79 -2.96 -2.97
N SER A 343 16.64 -3.83 -1.96
CA SER A 343 17.36 -3.71 -0.68
C SER A 343 18.77 -4.34 -0.70
N VAL A 344 19.27 -4.70 -1.90
CA VAL A 344 20.41 -5.59 -2.15
C VAL A 344 21.44 -4.88 -3.05
N PRO A 345 22.42 -4.14 -2.47
CA PRO A 345 23.42 -3.37 -3.20
C PRO A 345 24.01 -4.07 -4.45
N ARG A 346 24.00 -3.36 -5.59
CA ARG A 346 24.50 -3.82 -6.91
C ARG A 346 23.73 -4.97 -7.56
N SER A 347 22.63 -5.47 -6.98
CA SER A 347 21.80 -6.55 -7.55
C SER A 347 20.51 -6.07 -8.25
N TYR A 348 20.36 -4.76 -8.42
CA TYR A 348 19.19 -4.09 -9.00
C TYR A 348 19.56 -3.07 -10.08
N ASN A 349 18.64 -2.86 -11.02
CA ASN A 349 18.54 -1.66 -11.85
C ASN A 349 17.68 -0.62 -11.11
N VAL A 350 17.78 0.66 -11.49
CA VAL A 350 16.82 1.71 -11.11
C VAL A 350 16.54 2.58 -12.33
N CYS A 351 15.29 2.96 -12.55
CA CYS A 351 14.89 3.92 -13.57
C CYS A 351 15.34 5.35 -13.23
N GLU A 352 15.55 6.19 -14.24
CA GLU A 352 15.93 7.59 -14.06
C GLU A 352 14.80 8.41 -13.42
N ASP A 353 13.61 8.39 -14.02
CA ASP A 353 12.44 9.13 -13.56
C ASP A 353 11.30 8.18 -13.09
N ALA A 354 11.17 8.02 -11.78
CA ALA A 354 10.09 7.21 -11.20
C ALA A 354 8.70 7.85 -11.37
N SER A 355 8.60 9.13 -11.71
CA SER A 355 7.30 9.78 -12.02
C SER A 355 6.68 9.27 -13.33
N LYS A 356 7.41 8.47 -14.12
CA LYS A 356 6.87 7.78 -15.31
C LYS A 356 6.40 6.36 -15.02
N TYR A 357 6.60 5.85 -13.81
CA TYR A 357 6.34 4.46 -13.44
C TYR A 357 5.13 4.32 -12.50
N LEU A 358 4.31 3.29 -12.72
CA LEU A 358 3.30 2.83 -11.77
C LEU A 358 3.94 2.21 -10.53
N PHE A 359 4.91 1.33 -10.73
CA PHE A 359 5.54 0.56 -9.66
C PHE A 359 6.93 1.11 -9.33
N TRP A 360 7.19 1.35 -8.05
CA TRP A 360 8.53 1.63 -7.54
C TRP A 360 9.41 0.40 -7.61
N ASP A 361 8.89 -0.77 -7.23
CA ASP A 361 9.63 -2.03 -7.21
C ASP A 361 8.78 -3.20 -7.73
N PHE A 362 9.08 -4.43 -7.29
CA PHE A 362 8.38 -5.66 -7.65
C PHE A 362 6.89 -5.70 -7.23
N VAL A 363 6.46 -4.89 -6.25
CA VAL A 363 5.06 -4.79 -5.79
C VAL A 363 4.57 -3.39 -5.41
N HIS A 364 5.41 -2.49 -4.89
CA HIS A 364 4.93 -1.20 -4.34
C HIS A 364 4.70 -0.13 -5.42
N PRO A 365 3.63 0.69 -5.36
CA PRO A 365 3.44 1.82 -6.27
C PRO A 365 4.45 2.97 -6.02
N THR A 366 4.76 3.76 -7.05
CA THR A 366 5.60 4.96 -6.89
C THR A 366 4.90 6.06 -6.12
N SER A 367 5.67 6.99 -5.55
CA SER A 367 5.19 8.19 -4.86
C SER A 367 4.07 8.89 -5.65
N LYS A 368 4.23 9.04 -6.97
CA LYS A 368 3.22 9.68 -7.85
C LYS A 368 1.85 9.00 -7.78
N ILE A 369 1.81 7.67 -7.69
CA ILE A 369 0.55 6.93 -7.59
C ILE A 369 -0.12 7.15 -6.24
N TYR A 370 0.67 7.34 -5.17
CA TYR A 370 0.14 7.82 -3.88
C TYR A 370 -0.40 9.25 -3.97
N LYS A 371 0.20 10.13 -4.79
CA LYS A 371 -0.33 11.49 -5.03
C LYS A 371 -1.67 11.44 -5.78
N LEU A 372 -1.79 10.57 -6.79
CA LEU A 372 -3.05 10.32 -7.51
C LEU A 372 -4.13 9.68 -6.62
N ALA A 373 -3.77 8.66 -5.82
CA ALA A 373 -4.67 8.02 -4.86
C ALA A 373 -5.15 9.02 -3.79
N THR A 374 -4.25 9.89 -3.29
CA THR A 374 -4.62 10.97 -2.36
C THR A 374 -5.67 11.87 -2.97
N ALA A 375 -5.43 12.40 -4.17
CA ALA A 375 -6.39 13.27 -4.83
C ALA A 375 -7.74 12.56 -5.03
N LYS A 376 -7.72 11.34 -5.58
CA LYS A 376 -8.94 10.61 -5.94
C LYS A 376 -9.77 10.19 -4.72
N PHE A 377 -9.14 9.75 -3.63
CA PHE A 377 -9.88 9.35 -2.42
C PHE A 377 -10.15 10.50 -1.44
N TRP A 378 -9.58 11.69 -1.65
CA TRP A 378 -9.89 12.88 -0.83
C TRP A 378 -11.09 13.68 -1.33
N THR A 379 -11.34 13.73 -2.65
CA THR A 379 -12.48 14.48 -3.25
C THR A 379 -13.24 13.77 -4.36
N GLY A 380 -12.86 12.55 -4.75
CA GLY A 380 -13.60 11.78 -5.76
C GLY A 380 -14.97 11.30 -5.26
N SER A 381 -15.84 10.92 -6.19
CA SER A 381 -17.19 10.42 -5.90
C SER A 381 -17.30 8.90 -6.02
N TYR A 382 -18.52 8.38 -5.88
CA TYR A 382 -18.87 7.05 -6.39
C TYR A 382 -18.43 6.87 -7.86
N PRO A 383 -17.94 5.69 -8.27
CA PRO A 383 -17.65 4.49 -7.45
C PRO A 383 -16.18 4.40 -6.99
N ASP A 384 -15.41 5.49 -6.99
CA ASP A 384 -14.01 5.48 -6.51
C ASP A 384 -13.92 5.54 -4.97
N ALA A 385 -14.89 6.17 -4.33
CA ALA A 385 -15.16 6.11 -2.90
C ALA A 385 -16.65 5.81 -2.66
N ILE A 386 -16.99 4.95 -1.70
CA ILE A 386 -18.35 4.42 -1.51
C ILE A 386 -18.70 4.29 -0.01
N PRO A 387 -19.67 5.06 0.53
CA PRO A 387 -20.41 6.15 -0.10
C PRO A 387 -19.70 7.51 -0.04
N TYR A 388 -18.68 7.67 0.82
CA TYR A 388 -18.03 8.95 1.14
C TYR A 388 -16.56 8.98 0.74
N ASN A 389 -16.06 10.08 0.18
CA ASN A 389 -14.60 10.32 0.17
C ASN A 389 -14.08 10.69 1.57
N LEU A 390 -12.76 10.74 1.73
CA LEU A 390 -12.11 11.04 3.02
C LEU A 390 -12.43 12.44 3.55
N ARG A 391 -12.86 13.39 2.70
CA ARG A 391 -13.30 14.71 3.15
C ARG A 391 -14.75 14.69 3.66
N GLU A 392 -15.63 13.93 3.00
CA GLU A 392 -17.01 13.71 3.44
C GLU A 392 -17.06 12.87 4.73
N LEU A 393 -16.26 11.80 4.82
CA LEU A 393 -16.14 10.97 6.02
C LEU A 393 -15.70 11.78 7.25
N ALA A 394 -14.86 12.80 7.06
CA ALA A 394 -14.48 13.73 8.11
C ALA A 394 -15.67 14.57 8.62
N LEU A 395 -16.57 14.97 7.72
CA LEU A 395 -17.72 15.84 8.00
C LEU A 395 -19.01 15.08 8.38
N ALA A 396 -19.10 13.78 8.06
CA ALA A 396 -20.20 12.92 8.49
C ALA A 396 -20.35 12.93 10.02
N SER A 397 -21.58 12.88 10.52
CA SER A 397 -21.90 12.95 11.96
C SER A 397 -22.32 11.59 12.49
#